data_AF-A0A182H7E5-F1
#
_entry.id   AF-A0A182H7E5-F1
#
_cell.length_a   1.000
_cell.length_b   1.000
_cell.length_c   1.000
_cell.angle_alpha   90.00
_cell.angle_beta   90.00
_cell.angle_gamma   90.00
#
_symmetry.space_group_name_H-M   'P 1'
#
loop_
_entity.id
_entity.type
_entity.pdbx_description
1 polymer ?
#
loop_
_entity_poly.entity_id
_entity_poly.type
_entity_poly.pdbx_seq_one_letter_code
_entity_poly.pdbx_strand_id
1 'polypeptide(L)'
;MSKCYGETQADCTRLIEYAMKSMMLPETGPIKKSVGFLSIFIKESRNCPLMMNAVVAQGENLLSNTFLCLGGYTPRAHVDVFADIFLALNYKYPSDFNRWIKILEKPNFPTLFVSQADKELFIKKVLKEKVNRRLVQEHVRKFAALCRNAVEWEIDYRTS
;
A
#
# COMPACT_ATOMS: atom_id res chain seq x y z
N MET A 1 -40.77 9.97 -0.86
CA MET A 1 -39.72 9.09 -0.30
C MET A 1 -38.67 9.96 0.35
N SER A 2 -38.35 9.63 1.61
CA SER A 2 -37.56 10.45 2.52
C SER A 2 -36.13 10.71 2.01
N LYS A 3 -35.74 11.99 1.94
CA LYS A 3 -34.33 12.39 1.83
C LYS A 3 -33.69 12.22 3.21
N CYS A 4 -33.36 10.99 3.62
CA CYS A 4 -32.70 10.74 4.90
C CYS A 4 -31.19 11.09 4.94
N TYR A 5 -30.64 11.71 3.89
CA TYR A 5 -29.24 12.16 3.86
C TYR A 5 -29.14 13.55 3.22
N GLY A 6 -29.72 14.56 3.89
CA GLY A 6 -29.38 15.95 3.61
C GLY A 6 -27.93 16.21 4.03
N GLU A 7 -27.07 16.52 3.06
CA GLU A 7 -25.86 17.36 3.23
C GLU A 7 -24.77 16.95 4.25
N THR A 8 -24.75 15.72 4.76
CA THR A 8 -23.52 15.22 5.42
C THR A 8 -22.59 14.63 4.36
N GLN A 9 -21.91 15.49 3.62
CA GLN A 9 -20.88 15.09 2.67
C GLN A 9 -19.72 14.47 3.47
N ALA A 10 -19.52 13.15 3.34
CA ALA A 10 -18.46 12.46 4.06
C ALA A 10 -17.10 13.06 3.69
N ASP A 11 -16.32 13.47 4.70
CA ASP A 11 -14.97 13.98 4.51
C ASP A 11 -14.05 12.83 4.08
N CYS A 12 -13.94 12.65 2.77
CA CYS A 12 -13.17 11.60 2.12
C CYS A 12 -11.68 11.67 2.50
N THR A 13 -11.15 12.87 2.73
CA THR A 13 -9.75 13.05 3.11
C THR A 13 -9.53 12.49 4.51
N ARG A 14 -10.39 12.84 5.48
CA ARG A 14 -10.32 12.30 6.85
C ARG A 14 -10.52 10.80 6.90
N LEU A 15 -11.41 10.24 6.06
CA LEU A 15 -11.60 8.79 5.97
C LEU A 15 -10.31 8.06 5.55
N ILE A 16 -9.60 8.57 4.54
CA ILE A 16 -8.31 8.00 4.14
C ILE A 16 -7.28 8.18 5.25
N GLU A 17 -7.19 9.36 5.88
CA GLU A 17 -6.26 9.62 6.98
C GLU A 17 -6.45 8.66 8.15
N TYR A 18 -7.68 8.44 8.60
CA TYR A 18 -7.95 7.52 9.70
C TYR A 18 -7.69 6.06 9.30
N ALA A 19 -8.01 5.66 8.07
CA ALA A 19 -7.67 4.33 7.58
C ALA A 19 -6.15 4.11 7.50
N MET A 20 -5.38 5.12 7.07
CA MET A 20 -3.91 5.07 7.07
C MET A 20 -3.34 4.94 8.49
N LYS A 21 -3.89 5.65 9.47
CA LYS A 21 -3.48 5.48 10.87
C LYS A 21 -3.86 4.10 11.41
N SER A 22 -5.07 3.63 11.08
CA SER A 22 -5.60 2.35 11.55
C SER A 22 -4.85 1.14 10.98
N MET A 23 -4.29 1.22 9.76
CA MET A 23 -3.42 0.15 9.24
C MET A 23 -2.03 0.08 9.88
N MET A 24 -1.63 1.10 10.66
CA MET A 24 -0.36 1.12 11.41
C MET A 24 -0.52 0.61 12.85
N LEU A 25 -1.75 0.29 13.27
CA LEU A 25 -2.03 -0.30 14.57
C LEU A 25 -1.49 -1.75 14.66
N PRO A 26 -1.14 -2.23 15.86
CA PRO A 26 -0.53 -3.55 16.02
C PRO A 26 -1.52 -4.72 15.81
N GLU A 27 -2.82 -4.48 15.92
CA GLU A 27 -3.84 -5.52 15.89
C GLU A 27 -4.19 -5.95 14.46
N THR A 28 -4.30 -7.26 14.25
CA THR A 28 -4.62 -7.86 12.93
C THR A 28 -5.93 -7.34 12.33
N GLY A 29 -6.95 -7.10 13.16
CA GLY A 29 -8.26 -6.63 12.73
C GLY A 29 -8.20 -5.26 12.03
N PRO A 30 -7.77 -4.20 12.73
CA PRO A 30 -7.52 -2.88 12.16
C PRO A 30 -6.66 -2.89 10.90
N ILE A 31 -5.54 -3.63 10.88
CA ILE A 31 -4.68 -3.74 9.69
C ILE A 31 -5.49 -4.24 8.48
N LYS A 32 -6.10 -5.42 8.60
CA LYS A 32 -6.83 -6.05 7.49
C LYS A 32 -8.01 -5.22 7.03
N LYS A 33 -8.80 -4.68 7.96
CA LYS A 33 -10.00 -3.90 7.65
C LYS A 33 -9.66 -2.56 7.00
N SER A 34 -8.61 -1.89 7.46
CA SER A 34 -8.20 -0.59 6.92
C SER A 34 -7.57 -0.73 5.53
N VAL A 35 -6.72 -1.73 5.32
CA VAL A 35 -6.15 -2.03 4.00
C VAL A 35 -7.26 -2.43 3.02
N GLY A 36 -8.19 -3.30 3.44
CA GLY A 36 -9.34 -3.67 2.62
C GLY A 36 -10.23 -2.47 2.26
N PHE A 37 -10.51 -1.60 3.24
CA PHE A 37 -11.24 -0.35 3.01
C PHE A 37 -10.51 0.54 1.99
N LEU A 38 -9.22 0.82 2.18
CA LEU A 38 -8.43 1.66 1.27
C LEU A 38 -8.41 1.10 -0.15
N SER A 39 -8.23 -0.21 -0.32
CA SER A 39 -8.25 -0.86 -1.63
C SER A 39 -9.59 -0.72 -2.34
N ILE A 40 -10.70 -0.88 -1.63
CA ILE A 40 -12.05 -0.68 -2.20
C ILE A 40 -12.28 0.81 -2.48
N PHE A 41 -11.92 1.69 -1.55
CA PHE A 41 -12.05 3.14 -1.71
C PHE A 41 -11.34 3.64 -2.97
N ILE A 42 -10.10 3.21 -3.20
CA ILE A 42 -9.33 3.53 -4.41
C ILE A 42 -10.04 3.00 -5.66
N LYS A 43 -10.56 1.77 -5.63
CA LYS A 43 -11.28 1.17 -6.78
C LYS A 43 -12.54 1.96 -7.15
N GLU A 44 -13.30 2.41 -6.16
CA GLU A 44 -14.57 3.13 -6.37
C GLU A 44 -14.38 4.64 -6.56
N SER A 45 -13.22 5.19 -6.17
CA SER A 45 -12.98 6.63 -6.16
C SER A 45 -13.19 7.35 -7.49
N ARG A 46 -12.96 6.69 -8.63
CA ARG A 46 -13.17 7.28 -9.96
C ARG A 46 -14.65 7.57 -10.27
N ASN A 47 -15.57 6.95 -9.54
CA ASN A 47 -17.02 7.14 -9.71
C ASN A 47 -17.52 8.38 -8.94
N CYS A 48 -16.72 8.96 -8.05
CA CYS A 48 -17.08 10.09 -7.21
C CYS A 48 -15.93 11.12 -7.14
N PRO A 49 -16.10 12.35 -7.69
CA PRO A 49 -15.03 13.36 -7.72
C PRO A 49 -14.40 13.65 -6.34
N LEU A 50 -15.18 13.62 -5.26
CA LEU A 50 -14.70 13.85 -3.90
C LEU A 50 -13.73 12.77 -3.43
N MET A 51 -14.06 11.50 -3.71
CA MET A 51 -13.18 10.38 -3.41
C MET A 51 -11.93 10.43 -4.29
N MET A 52 -12.08 10.76 -5.58
CA MET A 52 -10.95 10.89 -6.49
C MET A 52 -9.96 11.94 -5.99
N ASN A 53 -10.45 13.13 -5.63
CA ASN A 53 -9.63 14.23 -5.12
C ASN A 53 -8.90 13.83 -3.83
N ALA A 54 -9.58 13.12 -2.92
CA ALA A 54 -8.95 12.62 -1.71
C ALA A 54 -7.83 11.61 -1.99
N VAL A 55 -8.02 10.67 -2.93
CA VAL A 55 -6.96 9.72 -3.33
C VAL A 55 -5.77 10.44 -3.96
N VAL A 56 -6.02 11.41 -4.85
CA VAL A 56 -4.94 12.17 -5.50
C VAL A 56 -4.17 13.01 -4.49
N ALA A 57 -4.85 13.62 -3.53
CA ALA A 57 -4.22 14.42 -2.47
C ALA A 57 -3.39 13.57 -1.49
N GLN A 58 -3.83 12.33 -1.19
CA GLN A 58 -3.21 11.48 -0.16
C GLN A 58 -2.37 10.31 -0.73
N GLY A 59 -2.27 10.17 -2.06
CA GLY A 59 -1.66 9.00 -2.70
C GLY A 59 -0.21 8.74 -2.30
N GLU A 60 0.62 9.80 -2.23
CA GLU A 60 2.00 9.68 -1.74
C GLU A 60 2.07 9.33 -0.26
N ASN A 61 1.23 9.94 0.59
CA ASN A 61 1.15 9.63 2.02
C ASN A 61 0.70 8.18 2.27
N LEU A 62 -0.23 7.68 1.46
CA LEU A 62 -0.68 6.30 1.50
C LEU A 62 0.47 5.33 1.20
N LEU A 63 1.26 5.60 0.17
CA LEU A 63 2.44 4.77 -0.13
C LEU A 63 3.51 4.90 0.95
N SER A 64 3.75 6.11 1.47
CA SER A 64 4.67 6.34 2.59
C SER A 64 4.33 5.44 3.78
N ASN A 65 3.09 5.52 4.27
CA ASN A 65 2.61 4.71 5.40
C ASN A 65 2.61 3.22 5.07
N THR A 66 2.26 2.83 3.84
CA THR A 66 2.35 1.44 3.38
C THR A 66 3.78 0.92 3.49
N PHE A 67 4.77 1.69 3.03
CA PHE A 67 6.18 1.29 3.13
C PHE A 67 6.70 1.26 4.56
N LEU A 68 6.24 2.14 5.44
CA LEU A 68 6.54 2.05 6.88
C LEU A 68 5.96 0.76 7.50
N CYS A 69 4.73 0.38 7.14
CA CYS A 69 4.13 -0.90 7.51
C CYS A 69 4.97 -2.10 7.05
N LEU A 70 5.46 -2.08 5.81
CA LEU A 70 6.39 -3.10 5.30
C LEU A 70 7.73 -3.06 6.05
N GLY A 71 8.22 -1.88 6.38
CA GLY A 71 9.49 -1.65 7.07
C GLY A 71 9.53 -2.13 8.52
N GLY A 72 8.40 -2.16 9.22
CA GLY A 72 8.37 -2.71 10.58
C GLY A 72 7.10 -2.50 11.40
N TYR A 73 6.22 -1.56 11.03
CA TYR A 73 5.02 -1.27 11.84
C TYR A 73 4.00 -2.43 11.85
N THR A 74 3.95 -3.23 10.78
CA THR A 74 3.04 -4.38 10.71
C THR A 74 3.77 -5.69 11.04
N PRO A 75 3.17 -6.61 11.82
CA PRO A 75 3.69 -7.97 11.99
C PRO A 75 3.99 -8.67 10.66
N ARG A 76 5.08 -9.45 10.58
CA ARG A 76 5.51 -10.14 9.34
C ARG A 76 4.40 -11.01 8.74
N ALA A 77 3.59 -11.64 9.58
CA ALA A 77 2.47 -12.49 9.18
C ALA A 77 1.33 -11.76 8.43
N HIS A 78 1.36 -10.42 8.37
CA HIS A 78 0.28 -9.61 7.79
C HIS A 78 0.75 -8.65 6.70
N VAL A 79 2.03 -8.68 6.29
CA VAL A 79 2.53 -7.73 5.28
C VAL A 79 1.93 -7.95 3.89
N ASP A 80 1.47 -9.16 3.59
CA ASP A 80 0.94 -9.52 2.29
C ASP A 80 -0.43 -8.89 1.98
N VAL A 81 -1.15 -8.41 2.98
CA VAL A 81 -2.42 -7.71 2.79
C VAL A 81 -2.23 -6.39 2.02
N PHE A 82 -1.06 -5.75 2.15
CA PHE A 82 -0.73 -4.49 1.48
C PHE A 82 -0.59 -4.62 -0.04
N ALA A 83 -0.50 -5.85 -0.57
CA ALA A 83 -0.57 -6.11 -2.01
C ALA A 83 -1.84 -5.51 -2.66
N ASP A 84 -2.94 -5.48 -1.90
CA ASP A 84 -4.22 -4.97 -2.37
C ASP A 84 -4.21 -3.44 -2.60
N ILE A 85 -3.34 -2.69 -1.93
CA ILE A 85 -3.17 -1.25 -2.16
C ILE A 85 -2.42 -1.02 -3.48
N PHE A 86 -1.31 -1.72 -3.69
CA PHE A 86 -0.52 -1.60 -4.92
C PHE A 86 -1.35 -1.95 -6.16
N LEU A 87 -2.14 -3.04 -6.10
CA LEU A 87 -3.04 -3.41 -7.18
C LEU A 87 -4.13 -2.37 -7.44
N ALA A 88 -4.74 -1.84 -6.38
CA ALA A 88 -5.79 -0.83 -6.53
C ALA A 88 -5.25 0.46 -7.18
N LEU A 89 -4.07 0.91 -6.76
CA LEU A 89 -3.39 2.08 -7.33
C LEU A 89 -2.96 1.82 -8.79
N ASN A 90 -2.35 0.68 -9.10
CA ASN A 90 -1.94 0.38 -10.47
C ASN A 90 -3.15 0.27 -11.42
N TYR A 91 -4.28 -0.24 -10.92
CA TYR A 91 -5.50 -0.36 -11.71
C TYR A 91 -6.18 1.00 -11.98
N LYS A 92 -6.29 1.88 -10.98
CA LYS A 92 -7.08 3.13 -11.09
C LYS A 92 -6.24 4.39 -11.30
N TYR A 93 -4.98 4.37 -10.95
CA TYR A 93 -4.09 5.53 -10.91
C TYR A 93 -2.68 5.18 -11.42
N PRO A 94 -2.51 4.50 -12.58
CA PRO A 94 -1.19 4.01 -13.00
C PRO A 94 -0.13 5.11 -13.15
N SER A 95 -0.50 6.26 -13.74
CA SER A 95 0.41 7.40 -13.91
C SER A 95 0.83 8.02 -12.59
N ASP A 96 -0.14 8.27 -11.69
CA ASP A 96 0.13 8.80 -10.37
C ASP A 96 0.89 7.81 -9.49
N PHE A 97 0.57 6.51 -9.57
CA PHE A 97 1.25 5.45 -8.85
C PHE A 97 2.73 5.39 -9.22
N ASN A 98 3.05 5.45 -10.51
CA ASN A 98 4.42 5.52 -11.00
C ASN A 98 5.19 6.75 -10.46
N ARG A 99 4.50 7.87 -10.22
CA ARG A 99 5.10 9.06 -9.60
C ARG A 99 5.27 8.88 -8.09
N TRP A 100 4.23 8.49 -7.38
CA TRP A 100 4.22 8.42 -5.92
C TRP A 100 5.14 7.32 -5.37
N ILE A 101 5.30 6.20 -6.08
CA ILE A 101 6.13 5.09 -5.61
C ILE A 101 7.62 5.45 -5.51
N LYS A 102 8.04 6.50 -6.22
CA LYS A 102 9.41 7.04 -6.14
C LYS A 102 9.77 7.60 -4.76
N ILE A 103 8.81 7.69 -3.83
CA ILE A 103 9.13 7.93 -2.42
C ILE A 103 10.17 6.94 -1.87
N LEU A 104 10.25 5.73 -2.42
CA LEU A 104 11.29 4.75 -2.09
C LEU A 104 12.71 5.20 -2.43
N GLU A 105 12.89 6.08 -3.42
CA GLU A 105 14.19 6.63 -3.81
C GLU A 105 14.79 7.53 -2.71
N LYS A 106 13.99 7.93 -1.71
CA LYS A 106 14.50 8.66 -0.54
C LYS A 106 15.55 7.80 0.20
N PRO A 107 16.70 8.38 0.57
CA PRO A 107 17.72 7.67 1.33
C PRO A 107 17.14 7.24 2.68
N ASN A 108 17.59 6.08 3.18
CA ASN A 108 17.22 5.56 4.50
C ASN A 108 15.72 5.27 4.70
N PHE A 109 14.94 5.26 3.62
CA PHE A 109 13.51 4.94 3.61
C PHE A 109 13.23 3.64 2.85
N PRO A 110 12.30 2.77 3.29
CA PRO A 110 11.58 2.83 4.57
C PRO A 110 12.48 2.49 5.77
N THR A 111 13.61 1.84 5.54
CA THR A 111 14.63 1.54 6.55
C THR A 111 16.03 1.69 5.95
N LEU A 112 17.05 1.61 6.80
CA LEU A 112 18.46 1.65 6.42
C LEU A 112 18.97 0.36 5.74
N PHE A 113 18.21 -0.73 5.84
CA PHE A 113 18.71 -2.07 5.49
C PHE A 113 18.51 -2.43 4.01
N VAL A 114 17.56 -1.81 3.33
CA VAL A 114 17.24 -2.15 1.94
C VAL A 114 18.09 -1.34 0.96
N SER A 115 18.75 -2.04 0.04
CA SER A 115 19.61 -1.41 -0.96
C SER A 115 18.82 -0.62 -2.01
N GLN A 116 19.48 0.29 -2.71
CA GLN A 116 18.86 1.04 -3.81
C GLN A 116 18.43 0.11 -4.96
N ALA A 117 19.24 -0.90 -5.29
CA ALA A 117 18.91 -1.88 -6.32
C ALA A 117 17.67 -2.71 -5.97
N ASP A 118 17.50 -3.09 -4.70
CA ASP A 118 16.32 -3.84 -4.24
C ASP A 118 15.03 -2.99 -4.32
N LYS A 119 15.13 -1.69 -4.00
CA LYS A 119 14.02 -0.76 -4.16
C LYS A 119 13.60 -0.64 -5.62
N GLU A 120 14.54 -0.43 -6.52
CA GLU A 120 14.29 -0.33 -7.97
C GLU A 120 13.67 -1.62 -8.53
N LEU A 121 14.19 -2.78 -8.09
CA LEU A 121 13.64 -4.08 -8.47
C LEU A 121 12.20 -4.24 -7.97
N PHE A 122 11.91 -3.86 -6.73
CA PHE A 122 10.56 -3.90 -6.18
C PHE A 122 9.61 -2.99 -6.98
N ILE A 123 9.99 -1.72 -7.20
CA ILE A 123 9.21 -0.74 -7.98
C ILE A 123 8.87 -1.31 -9.36
N LYS A 124 9.87 -1.81 -10.09
CA LYS A 124 9.69 -2.40 -11.42
C LYS A 124 8.69 -3.55 -11.40
N LYS A 125 8.79 -4.43 -10.40
CA LYS A 125 7.94 -5.62 -10.26
C LYS A 125 6.49 -5.25 -9.96
N VAL A 126 6.24 -4.35 -9.01
CA VAL A 126 4.85 -3.99 -8.63
C VAL A 126 4.16 -3.09 -9.66
N LEU A 127 4.89 -2.23 -10.38
CA LEU A 127 4.32 -1.43 -11.47
C LEU A 127 3.93 -2.29 -12.68
N LYS A 128 4.69 -3.37 -12.95
CA LYS A 128 4.39 -4.29 -14.05
C LYS A 128 3.11 -5.11 -13.79
N GLU A 129 2.84 -5.44 -12.54
CA GLU A 129 1.75 -6.35 -12.19
C GLU A 129 0.43 -5.62 -11.94
N LYS A 130 -0.61 -5.96 -12.72
CA LYS A 130 -1.91 -5.29 -12.71
C LYS A 130 -3.03 -6.12 -12.08
N VAL A 131 -2.89 -7.44 -12.03
CA VAL A 131 -4.00 -8.34 -11.66
C VAL A 131 -3.57 -9.54 -10.80
N ASN A 132 -2.33 -10.01 -10.92
CA ASN A 132 -1.85 -11.18 -10.20
C ASN A 132 -1.53 -10.86 -8.74
N ARG A 133 -2.56 -10.89 -7.91
CA ARG A 133 -2.46 -10.67 -6.46
C ARG A 133 -1.43 -11.54 -5.78
N ARG A 134 -1.36 -12.83 -6.13
CA ARG A 134 -0.42 -13.77 -5.51
C ARG A 134 1.04 -13.37 -5.77
N LEU A 135 1.32 -12.90 -6.99
CA LEU A 135 2.67 -12.45 -7.36
C LEU A 135 3.03 -11.13 -6.65
N VAL A 136 2.10 -10.17 -6.57
CA VAL A 136 2.34 -8.93 -5.80
C VAL A 136 2.58 -9.24 -4.32
N GLN A 137 1.86 -10.19 -3.73
CA GLN A 137 2.09 -10.64 -2.36
C GLN A 137 3.50 -11.19 -2.15
N GLU A 138 4.01 -11.99 -3.08
CA GLU A 138 5.38 -12.51 -3.04
C GLU A 138 6.41 -11.37 -3.06
N HIS A 139 6.22 -10.38 -3.97
CA HIS A 139 7.09 -9.22 -4.05
C HIS A 139 7.05 -8.37 -2.77
N VAL A 140 5.87 -8.17 -2.19
CA VAL A 140 5.67 -7.46 -0.93
C VAL A 140 6.35 -8.17 0.24
N ARG A 141 6.20 -9.49 0.35
CA ARG A 141 6.85 -10.28 1.41
C ARG A 141 8.37 -10.21 1.31
N LYS A 142 8.92 -10.42 0.10
CA LYS A 142 10.37 -10.32 -0.14
C LYS A 142 10.89 -8.94 0.22
N PHE A 143 10.22 -7.87 -0.24
CA PHE A 143 10.64 -6.51 0.05
C PHE A 143 10.55 -6.16 1.54
N ALA A 144 9.47 -6.54 2.21
CA ALA A 144 9.31 -6.34 3.65
C ALA A 144 10.41 -7.04 4.46
N ALA A 145 10.87 -8.20 4.01
CA ALA A 145 11.96 -8.91 4.66
C ALA A 145 13.31 -8.22 4.52
N LEU A 146 13.63 -7.72 3.31
CA LEU A 146 14.81 -6.90 3.06
C LEU A 146 14.78 -5.64 3.94
N CYS A 147 13.63 -4.97 4.03
CA CYS A 147 13.47 -3.81 4.89
C CYS A 147 13.69 -4.12 6.38
N ARG A 148 13.56 -5.38 6.80
CA ARG A 148 13.69 -5.83 8.20
C ARG A 148 14.99 -6.58 8.47
N ASN A 149 15.92 -6.59 7.51
CA ASN A 149 17.16 -7.37 7.56
C ASN A 149 16.92 -8.85 7.92
N ALA A 150 15.84 -9.45 7.41
CA ALA A 150 15.50 -10.84 7.66
C ALA A 150 16.19 -11.75 6.63
N VAL A 151 17.16 -12.54 7.11
CA VAL A 151 18.07 -13.39 6.33
C VAL A 151 17.37 -14.56 5.58
N GLU A 152 16.15 -14.91 5.97
CA GLU A 152 15.50 -16.19 5.57
C GLU A 152 15.00 -16.28 4.11
N TRP A 153 15.10 -15.23 3.28
CA TRP A 153 14.53 -15.26 1.92
C TRP A 153 15.48 -15.79 0.83
N GLU A 154 16.74 -16.05 1.15
CA GLU A 154 17.70 -16.63 0.21
C GLU A 154 17.64 -18.17 0.14
N ILE A 155 17.01 -18.83 1.12
CA ILE A 155 17.09 -20.30 1.23
C ILE A 155 16.10 -21.00 0.29
N ASP A 156 14.93 -20.41 -0.01
CA ASP A 156 13.88 -21.09 -0.80
C ASP A 156 14.13 -21.13 -2.32
N TYR A 157 15.04 -20.33 -2.88
CA TYR A 157 15.29 -20.31 -4.34
C TYR A 157 16.42 -21.23 -4.81
N ARG A 158 17.15 -21.90 -3.90
CA ARG A 158 18.23 -22.83 -4.26
C ARG A 158 17.82 -24.30 -4.28
N THR A 159 16.57 -24.62 -3.93
CA THR A 159 16.06 -25.99 -3.81
C THR A 159 14.77 -26.23 -4.61
N SER A 160 14.57 -25.56 -5.74
CA SER A 160 13.50 -25.88 -6.70
C SER A 160 14.03 -25.98 -8.12
#